data_AF-A0A849TI92-F1
#
_entry.id   AF-A0A849TI92-F1
#
_cell.length_a   1.000
_cell.length_b   1.000
_cell.length_c   1.000
_cell.angle_alpha   90.00
_cell.angle_beta   90.00
_cell.angle_gamma   90.00
#
_symmetry.space_group_name_H-M   'P 1'
#
loop_
_entity.id
_entity.type
_entity.pdbx_description
1 polymer ?
#
loop_
_entity_poly.entity_id
_entity_poly.type
_entity_poly.pdbx_seq_one_letter_code
_entity_poly.pdbx_strand_id
1 'polypeptide(L)'
;MSIYTTRYFLSLGNVAFSLVLGVIALVLCYATFPNLTLSLFKGAQGIKEWIVSLTGNPQYEIIGRTVLHESSIVLMGFTLLSRIIVGGIIALSSRLIHGRIP
;
A
#
# COMPACT_ATOMS: atom_id res chain seq x y z
N MET A 1 24.27 21.13 2.83
CA MET A 1 23.42 19.98 3.23
C MET A 1 24.08 18.70 2.74
N SER A 2 24.26 17.70 3.60
CA SER A 2 24.99 16.47 3.26
C SER A 2 24.21 15.64 2.21
N ILE A 3 24.93 14.98 1.28
CA ILE A 3 24.35 14.11 0.23
C ILE A 3 23.41 13.04 0.82
N TYR A 4 23.68 12.59 2.04
CA TYR A 4 22.84 11.65 2.79
C TYR A 4 21.49 12.23 3.17
N THR A 5 21.44 13.49 3.59
CA THR A 5 20.21 14.20 3.98
C THR A 5 19.28 14.34 2.76
N THR A 6 19.82 14.72 1.60
CA THR A 6 19.04 14.87 0.35
C THR A 6 18.45 13.54 -0.12
N ARG A 7 19.22 12.44 -0.08
CA ARG A 7 18.72 11.10 -0.42
C ARG A 7 17.62 10.63 0.54
N TYR A 8 17.74 10.97 1.82
CA TYR A 8 16.74 10.63 2.82
C TYR A 8 15.42 11.35 2.56
N PHE A 9 15.45 12.66 2.27
CA PHE A 9 14.25 13.43 1.93
C PHE A 9 13.60 12.96 0.62
N LEU A 10 14.38 12.58 -0.39
CA LEU A 10 13.88 11.98 -1.62
C LEU A 10 13.18 10.64 -1.38
N SER A 11 13.76 9.78 -0.53
CA SER A 11 13.15 8.52 -0.14
C SER A 11 11.86 8.75 0.64
N LEU A 12 11.90 9.63 1.65
CA LEU A 12 10.75 9.96 2.48
C LEU A 12 9.60 10.57 1.67
N GLY A 13 9.93 11.48 0.75
CA GLY A 13 8.97 12.08 -0.18
C GLY A 13 8.33 11.05 -1.11
N ASN A 14 9.10 10.09 -1.62
CA ASN A 14 8.56 9.01 -2.44
C ASN A 14 7.59 8.10 -1.65
N VAL A 15 7.93 7.80 -0.39
CA VAL A 15 7.04 7.04 0.51
C VAL A 15 5.75 7.82 0.76
N ALA A 16 5.85 9.10 1.13
CA ALA A 16 4.69 9.96 1.39
C ALA A 16 3.82 10.14 0.15
N PHE A 17 4.41 10.35 -1.03
CA PHE A 17 3.69 10.49 -2.29
C PHE A 17 2.96 9.21 -2.69
N SER A 18 3.59 8.04 -2.51
CA SER A 18 2.93 6.75 -2.72
C SER A 18 1.77 6.52 -1.75
N LEU A 19 1.85 7.07 -0.54
CA LEU A 19 0.79 6.96 0.45
C LEU A 19 -0.42 7.83 0.04
N VAL A 20 -0.17 9.07 -0.39
CA VAL A 20 -1.19 9.98 -0.93
C VAL A 20 -1.85 9.38 -2.18
N LEU A 21 -1.07 8.84 -3.13
CA LEU A 21 -1.60 8.16 -4.30
C LEU A 21 -2.45 6.95 -3.95
N GLY A 22 -2.03 6.14 -2.96
CA GLY A 22 -2.81 5.01 -2.48
C GLY A 22 -4.16 5.44 -1.90
N VAL A 23 -4.22 6.54 -1.15
CA VAL A 23 -5.48 7.11 -0.63
C VAL A 23 -6.37 7.59 -1.76
N ILE A 24 -5.82 8.32 -2.73
CA ILE A 24 -6.58 8.82 -3.90
C ILE A 24 -7.16 7.65 -4.70
N ALA A 25 -6.35 6.61 -4.95
CA ALA A 25 -6.78 5.41 -5.66
C ALA A 25 -7.91 4.67 -4.93
N LEU A 26 -7.84 4.60 -3.59
CA LEU A 26 -8.87 3.99 -2.77
C LEU A 26 -10.18 4.81 -2.80
N VAL A 27 -10.09 6.13 -2.69
CA VAL A 27 -11.26 7.03 -2.77
C VAL A 27 -11.91 6.95 -4.15
N LEU A 28 -11.11 6.93 -5.22
CA LEU A 28 -11.61 6.74 -6.58
C LEU A 28 -12.30 5.38 -6.72
N CYS A 29 -11.67 4.30 -6.23
CA CYS A 29 -12.26 2.96 -6.26
C CYS A 29 -13.59 2.90 -5.50
N TYR A 30 -13.67 3.54 -4.33
CA TYR A 30 -14.89 3.67 -3.54
C TYR A 30 -16.00 4.39 -4.31
N ALA A 31 -15.67 5.47 -5.02
CA ALA A 31 -16.63 6.27 -5.77
C ALA A 31 -17.10 5.63 -7.09
N THR A 32 -16.21 4.89 -7.78
CA THR A 32 -16.51 4.32 -9.11
C THR A 32 -16.92 2.85 -9.08
N PHE A 33 -16.41 2.05 -8.14
CA PHE A 33 -16.62 0.60 -8.11
C PHE A 33 -16.99 0.11 -6.71
N PRO A 34 -18.17 0.49 -6.18
CA PRO A 34 -18.57 0.16 -4.81
C PRO A 34 -18.58 -1.35 -4.54
N ASN A 35 -19.01 -2.17 -5.51
CA ASN A 35 -19.01 -3.64 -5.38
C ASN A 35 -17.59 -4.22 -5.21
N LEU A 36 -16.61 -3.63 -5.90
CA LEU A 36 -15.22 -4.07 -5.87
C LEU A 36 -14.58 -3.67 -4.54
N THR A 37 -14.86 -2.46 -4.06
CA THR A 37 -14.43 -2.02 -2.72
C THR A 37 -15.01 -2.90 -1.63
N LEU A 38 -16.30 -3.25 -1.71
CA LEU A 38 -16.97 -4.11 -0.74
C LEU A 38 -16.38 -5.54 -0.74
N SER A 39 -16.00 -6.05 -1.91
CA SER A 39 -15.27 -7.32 -2.03
C SER A 39 -13.86 -7.23 -1.42
N LEU A 40 -13.16 -6.10 -1.57
CA LEU A 40 -11.84 -5.88 -0.97
C LEU A 40 -11.91 -5.81 0.56
N PHE A 41 -12.93 -5.15 1.11
CA PHE A 41 -13.18 -5.13 2.55
C PHE A 41 -13.48 -6.53 3.10
N LYS A 42 -14.33 -7.31 2.41
CA LYS A 42 -14.58 -8.72 2.79
C LYS A 42 -13.32 -9.57 2.71
N GLY A 43 -12.49 -9.37 1.70
CA GLY A 43 -11.19 -10.04 1.59
C GLY A 43 -10.25 -9.66 2.74
N ALA A 44 -10.20 -8.38 3.11
CA ALA A 44 -9.42 -7.89 4.25
C ALA A 44 -9.90 -8.47 5.58
N GLN A 45 -11.21 -8.63 5.75
CA GLN A 45 -11.81 -9.29 6.92
C GLN A 45 -11.40 -10.76 6.99
N GLY A 46 -11.39 -11.48 5.87
CA GLY A 46 -10.90 -12.86 5.80
C GLY A 46 -9.41 -12.99 6.14
N ILE A 47 -8.57 -12.05 5.68
CA ILE A 47 -7.14 -12.00 6.03
C ILE A 47 -6.96 -11.75 7.53
N LYS A 48 -7.75 -10.83 8.10
CA LYS A 48 -7.75 -10.55 9.54
C LYS A 48 -8.10 -11.81 10.32
N GLU A 49 -9.18 -12.49 9.97
CA GLU A 49 -9.60 -13.73 10.62
C GLU A 49 -8.54 -14.84 10.49
N TRP A 50 -7.88 -14.94 9.34
CA TRP A 50 -6.78 -15.89 9.16
C TRP A 50 -5.58 -15.59 10.09
N ILE A 51 -5.13 -14.34 10.17
CA ILE A 51 -4.03 -13.93 11.07
C ILE A 51 -4.40 -14.19 12.54
N VAL A 52 -5.64 -13.87 12.89
CA VAL A 52 -6.18 -14.04 14.24
C VAL A 52 -6.28 -15.53 14.59
N SER A 53 -6.68 -16.39 13.64
CA SER A 53 -6.77 -17.85 13.84
C SER A 53 -5.42 -18.53 14.10
N LEU A 54 -4.32 -17.96 13.61
CA LEU A 54 -2.95 -18.47 13.84
C LEU A 54 -2.44 -18.18 15.26
N THR A 55 -3.08 -17.24 15.96
CA THR A 55 -2.53 -16.66 17.18
C THR A 55 -2.74 -17.55 18.41
N GLY A 56 -3.73 -18.46 18.39
CA GLY A 56 -3.94 -19.55 19.37
C GLY A 56 -4.21 -19.15 20.82
N ASN A 57 -3.93 -17.90 21.21
CA ASN A 57 -4.03 -17.36 22.55
C ASN A 57 -5.03 -16.19 22.56
N PRO A 58 -6.08 -16.26 23.39
CA PRO A 58 -7.20 -15.32 23.36
C PRO A 58 -6.82 -13.86 23.68
N GLN A 59 -5.75 -13.62 24.45
CA GLN A 59 -5.30 -12.25 24.73
C GLN A 59 -4.75 -11.56 23.49
N TYR A 60 -3.97 -12.28 22.68
CA TYR A 60 -3.42 -11.76 21.44
C TYR A 60 -4.49 -11.70 20.33
N GLU A 61 -5.50 -12.56 20.41
CA GLU A 61 -6.65 -12.56 19.51
C GLU A 61 -7.46 -11.26 19.62
N ILE A 62 -7.72 -10.81 20.86
CA ILE A 62 -8.43 -9.56 21.14
C ILE A 62 -7.62 -8.37 20.61
N ILE A 63 -6.32 -8.32 20.89
CA ILE A 63 -5.42 -7.25 20.42
C ILE A 63 -5.35 -7.23 18.89
N GLY A 64 -5.24 -8.40 18.25
CA GLY A 64 -5.26 -8.51 16.79
C GLY A 64 -6.55 -7.98 16.19
N ARG A 65 -7.71 -8.23 16.84
CA ARG A 65 -9.00 -7.72 16.37
C ARG A 65 -9.17 -6.21 16.55
N THR A 66 -8.62 -5.60 17.60
CA THR A 66 -8.67 -4.14 17.82
C THR A 66 -7.67 -3.37 16.96
N VAL A 67 -6.48 -3.92 16.72
CA VAL A 67 -5.42 -3.21 15.98
C VAL A 67 -5.54 -3.39 14.46
N LEU A 68 -5.92 -4.57 13.96
CA LEU A 68 -6.19 -4.75 12.53
C LEU A 68 -7.59 -4.26 12.18
N HIS A 69 -7.68 -3.00 11.77
CA HIS A 69 -8.84 -2.48 11.04
C HIS A 69 -8.75 -2.88 9.55
N GLU A 70 -9.87 -3.34 9.01
CA GLU A 70 -10.01 -3.74 7.60
C GLU A 70 -9.64 -2.59 6.65
N SER A 71 -10.01 -1.36 7.00
CA SER A 71 -9.64 -0.15 6.25
C SER A 71 -8.13 0.06 6.16
N SER A 72 -7.38 -0.25 7.22
CA SER A 72 -5.91 -0.16 7.22
C SER A 72 -5.29 -1.22 6.32
N ILE A 73 -5.83 -2.44 6.30
CA ILE A 73 -5.38 -3.52 5.42
C ILE A 73 -5.61 -3.15 3.94
N VAL A 74 -6.81 -2.63 3.62
CA VAL A 74 -7.15 -2.20 2.25
C VAL A 74 -6.28 -1.02 1.82
N LEU A 75 -6.08 -0.02 2.69
CA LEU A 75 -5.16 1.10 2.44
C LEU A 75 -3.73 0.61 2.19
N MET A 76 -3.25 -0.33 3.01
CA MET A 76 -1.92 -0.91 2.84
C MET A 76 -1.78 -1.65 1.50
N GLY A 77 -2.84 -2.37 1.07
CA GLY A 77 -2.89 -3.00 -0.24
C GLY A 77 -2.81 -1.99 -1.40
N PHE A 78 -3.61 -0.92 -1.35
CA PHE A 78 -3.61 0.14 -2.36
C PHE A 78 -2.28 0.91 -2.41
N THR A 79 -1.69 1.21 -1.26
CA THR A 79 -0.40 1.91 -1.19
C THR A 79 0.74 1.04 -1.74
N LEU A 80 0.74 -0.27 -1.48
CA LEU A 80 1.70 -1.21 -2.08
C LEU A 80 1.52 -1.31 -3.60
N LEU A 81 0.29 -1.43 -4.09
CA LEU A 81 -0.02 -1.42 -5.52
C LEU A 81 0.46 -0.14 -6.19
N SER A 82 0.15 1.02 -5.59
CA SER A 82 0.65 2.31 -6.07
C SER A 82 2.17 2.35 -6.13
N ARG A 83 2.86 1.79 -5.13
CA ARG A 83 4.32 1.74 -5.11
C ARG A 83 4.88 0.85 -6.22
N ILE A 84 4.25 -0.29 -6.48
CA ILE A 84 4.66 -1.17 -7.59
C ILE A 84 4.46 -0.47 -8.93
N ILE A 85 3.35 0.24 -9.12
CA ILE A 85 3.08 0.99 -10.35
C ILE A 85 4.10 2.11 -10.53
N VAL A 86 4.31 2.96 -9.51
CA VAL A 86 5.28 4.07 -9.58
C VAL A 86 6.70 3.54 -9.79
N GLY A 87 7.11 2.52 -9.03
CA GLY A 87 8.41 1.87 -9.19
C GLY A 87 8.58 1.24 -10.57
N GLY A 88 7.54 0.61 -11.10
CA GLY A 88 7.51 0.04 -12.44
C GLY A 88 7.63 1.10 -13.53
N ILE A 89 6.92 2.22 -13.42
CA ILE A 89 7.02 3.35 -14.35
C ILE A 89 8.44 3.93 -14.34
N ILE A 90 9.04 4.11 -13.17
CA ILE A 90 10.42 4.61 -13.05
C ILE A 90 11.41 3.63 -13.68
N ALA A 91 11.26 2.32 -13.41
CA ALA A 91 12.11 1.28 -13.99
C ALA A 91 11.95 1.16 -15.51
N LEU A 92 10.73 1.32 -16.04
CA LEU A 92 10.47 1.33 -17.47
C LEU A 92 11.05 2.59 -18.13
N SER A 93 10.86 3.74 -17.51
CA SER A 93 11.38 5.03 -17.99
C SER A 93 12.91 5.04 -17.99
N SER A 94 13.55 4.48 -16.96
CA SER A 94 15.01 4.38 -16.89
C SER A 94 15.56 3.46 -17.99
N ARG A 95 14.87 2.36 -18.30
CA ARG A 95 15.20 1.49 -19.43
C ARG A 95 15.03 2.17 -20.78
N LEU A 96 13.96 2.95 -20.98
CA LEU A 96 13.74 3.72 -22.22
C LEU A 96 14.78 4.83 -22.42
N ILE A 97 15.26 5.44 -21.35
CA ILE A 97 16.28 6.50 -21.40
C ILE A 97 17.68 5.89 -21.62
N HIS A 98 18.04 4.79 -20.96
CA HIS A 98 19.32 4.10 -21.18
C HIS A 98 19.37 3.33 -22.50
N GLY A 99 18.25 2.84 -23.02
CA GLY A 99 18.18 2.21 -24.35
C GLY A 99 18.30 3.19 -25.52
N ARG A 100 18.49 4.48 -25.24
CA ARG A 100 18.51 5.57 -26.24
C ARG A 100 19.85 6.32 -26.30
N ILE A 101 20.91 5.74 -25.74
CA ILE A 101 22.28 6.26 -25.88
C ILE A 101 23.06 5.19 -26.68
N PRO A 102 23.56 5.50 -27.90
CA PRO A 102 24.50 4.63 -28.59
C PRO A 102 25.82 4.48 -27.81
#